data_AF-A0A9Q1BUC4-F1
#
_entry.id   AF-A0A9Q1BUC4-F1
#
_cell.length_a   1.000
_cell.length_b   1.000
_cell.length_c   1.000
_cell.angle_alpha   90.00
_cell.angle_beta   90.00
_cell.angle_gamma   90.00
#
_symmetry.space_group_name_H-M   'P 1'
#
loop_
_entity.id
_entity.type
_entity.pdbx_description
1 polymer ?
#
loop_
_entity_poly.entity_id
_entity_poly.type
_entity_poly.pdbx_seq_one_letter_code
_entity_poly.pdbx_strand_id
1 'polypeptide(L)'
;MGAYLSQPNLEKVSENGGNDRLKYGASAMQGWRFAQEDDHNCLPNFDEKTELFGVYDGHGGPEVAIYCAKHLPDFIKKCPGFKNGDMEKALEEAFMMFDAHLKDDKVIQQLKEIAGINNCSDAEEEEVENLQEEANLPLGELLTRFGVASKKNQRSLRKKAKQRRLAFTGRNQKENCFSTC
;
A
#
# COMPACT_ATOMS: atom_id res chain seq x y z
N MET A 1 9.56 18.94 3.58
CA MET A 1 10.67 18.64 2.67
C MET A 1 10.18 17.54 1.74
N GLY A 2 10.25 17.73 0.42
CA GLY A 2 9.68 16.78 -0.55
C GLY A 2 10.52 15.51 -0.70
N ALA A 3 10.07 14.57 -1.53
CA ALA A 3 10.64 13.24 -1.76
C ALA A 3 12.02 13.20 -2.47
N TYR A 4 12.75 14.32 -2.47
CA TYR A 4 13.97 14.49 -3.26
C TYR A 4 15.17 14.90 -2.41
N LEU A 5 16.33 14.35 -2.76
CA LEU A 5 17.64 14.76 -2.26
C LEU A 5 17.99 16.20 -2.70
N SER A 6 18.92 16.84 -1.99
CA SER A 6 19.48 18.15 -2.39
C SER A 6 20.32 18.08 -3.66
N GLN A 7 20.89 16.91 -3.96
CA GLN A 7 21.63 16.59 -5.17
C GLN A 7 21.38 15.12 -5.53
N PRO A 8 21.42 14.74 -6.82
CA PRO A 8 21.19 13.37 -7.22
C PRO A 8 22.36 12.49 -6.79
N ASN A 9 22.06 11.27 -6.33
CA ASN A 9 23.07 10.21 -6.27
C ASN A 9 23.35 9.71 -7.70
N LEU A 10 24.59 9.92 -8.15
CA LEU A 10 25.06 9.56 -9.49
C LEU A 10 25.82 8.23 -9.53
N GLU A 11 25.92 7.53 -8.39
CA GLU A 11 26.51 6.20 -8.32
C GLU A 11 25.73 5.24 -9.21
N LYS A 12 26.46 4.51 -10.05
CA LYS A 12 25.90 3.53 -10.97
C LYS A 12 26.34 2.15 -10.53
N VAL A 13 25.36 1.27 -10.34
CA VAL A 13 25.60 -0.17 -10.24
C VAL A 13 25.42 -0.71 -11.64
N SER A 14 26.52 -1.03 -12.32
CA SER A 14 26.50 -1.56 -13.67
C SER A 14 26.95 -3.02 -13.68
N GLU A 15 26.31 -3.83 -14.50
CA GLU A 15 26.70 -5.20 -14.77
C GLU A 15 26.64 -5.48 -16.27
N ASN A 16 27.41 -6.48 -16.71
CA ASN A 16 27.41 -6.92 -18.09
C ASN A 16 27.73 -8.41 -18.14
N GLY A 17 27.22 -9.08 -19.17
CA GLY A 17 27.40 -10.51 -19.32
C GLY A 17 26.82 -11.03 -20.61
N GLY A 18 26.53 -12.33 -20.63
CA GLY A 18 25.91 -12.99 -21.76
C GLY A 18 26.34 -14.44 -21.86
N ASN A 19 25.93 -15.07 -22.95
CA ASN A 19 26.27 -16.44 -23.33
C ASN A 19 26.77 -16.45 -24.79
N ASP A 20 26.73 -17.61 -25.44
CA ASP A 20 27.11 -17.74 -26.86
C ASP A 20 26.07 -17.17 -27.83
N ARG A 21 24.84 -16.95 -27.36
CA ARG A 21 23.70 -16.48 -28.16
C ARG A 21 23.49 -14.97 -28.06
N LEU A 22 23.73 -14.38 -26.89
CA LEU A 22 23.50 -12.96 -26.61
C LEU A 22 24.56 -12.35 -25.69
N LYS A 23 24.63 -11.02 -25.70
CA LYS A 23 25.35 -10.19 -24.72
C LYS A 23 24.37 -9.18 -24.13
N TYR A 24 24.55 -8.85 -22.85
CA TYR A 24 23.74 -7.83 -22.17
C TYR A 24 24.62 -6.87 -21.37
N GLY A 25 24.06 -5.70 -21.09
CA GLY A 25 24.55 -4.75 -20.11
C GLY A 25 23.36 -4.12 -19.38
N ALA A 26 23.46 -3.97 -18.08
CA ALA A 26 22.47 -3.30 -17.24
C ALA A 26 23.15 -2.26 -16.35
N SER A 27 22.42 -1.21 -16.00
CA SER A 27 22.89 -0.20 -15.07
C SER A 27 21.71 0.40 -14.31
N ALA A 28 21.83 0.45 -12.99
CA ALA A 28 20.88 1.10 -12.10
C ALA A 28 21.52 2.34 -11.44
N MET A 29 20.71 3.37 -11.17
CA MET A 29 21.15 4.61 -10.52
C MET A 29 19.97 5.21 -9.75
N GLN A 30 20.17 5.54 -8.47
CA GLN A 30 19.13 6.08 -7.59
C GLN A 30 18.64 7.48 -8.02
N GLY A 31 19.55 8.34 -8.49
CA GLY A 31 19.23 9.70 -8.88
C GLY A 31 18.73 10.55 -7.70
N TRP A 32 17.61 11.24 -7.89
CA TRP A 32 17.11 12.24 -6.93
C TRP A 32 16.28 11.67 -5.78
N ARG A 33 15.90 10.39 -5.84
CA ARG A 33 15.09 9.75 -4.80
C ARG A 33 15.91 9.52 -3.54
N PHE A 34 15.26 9.42 -2.37
CA PHE A 34 15.95 9.15 -1.11
C PHE A 34 16.49 7.72 -1.00
N ALA A 35 15.77 6.75 -1.58
CA ALA A 35 16.14 5.36 -1.63
C ALA A 35 16.05 4.85 -3.07
N GLN A 36 16.87 3.84 -3.41
CA GLN A 36 16.69 3.06 -4.62
C GLN A 36 15.69 1.94 -4.33
N GLU A 37 14.57 1.97 -5.03
CA GLU A 37 13.48 0.98 -4.89
C GLU A 37 13.47 -0.03 -6.06
N ASP A 38 14.29 0.21 -7.09
CA ASP A 38 14.41 -0.68 -8.25
C ASP A 38 15.33 -1.88 -7.98
N ASP A 39 14.97 -3.03 -8.56
CA ASP A 39 15.87 -4.19 -8.72
C ASP A 39 15.70 -4.83 -10.11
N HIS A 40 16.55 -5.77 -10.50
CA HIS A 40 16.53 -6.41 -11.81
C HIS A 40 17.11 -7.82 -11.83
N ASN A 41 16.76 -8.57 -12.87
CA ASN A 41 17.40 -9.84 -13.22
C ASN A 41 17.99 -9.76 -14.63
N CYS A 42 19.23 -10.23 -14.77
CA CYS A 42 19.84 -10.55 -16.05
C CYS A 42 20.36 -11.99 -16.02
N LEU A 43 19.53 -12.93 -16.45
CA LEU A 43 19.82 -14.37 -16.41
C LEU A 43 20.00 -14.91 -17.84
N PRO A 44 21.21 -14.80 -18.43
CA PRO A 44 21.48 -15.30 -19.78
C PRO A 44 21.48 -16.83 -19.87
N ASN A 45 21.46 -17.54 -18.74
CA ASN A 45 21.35 -19.00 -18.69
C ASN A 45 20.20 -19.35 -17.75
N PHE A 46 19.00 -18.85 -18.06
CA PHE A 46 17.82 -19.11 -17.23
C PHE A 46 17.38 -20.57 -17.36
N ASP A 47 17.31 -21.09 -18.59
CA ASP A 47 17.12 -22.51 -18.91
C ASP A 47 17.97 -22.89 -20.15
N GLU A 48 17.98 -24.16 -20.57
CA GLU A 48 18.79 -24.63 -21.71
C GLU A 48 18.63 -23.77 -22.97
N LYS A 49 17.41 -23.29 -23.22
CA LYS A 49 17.03 -22.53 -24.43
C LYS A 49 16.40 -21.17 -24.15
N THR A 50 16.41 -20.74 -22.90
CA THR A 50 15.68 -19.53 -22.48
C THR A 50 16.56 -18.64 -21.63
N GLU A 51 16.45 -17.35 -21.88
CA GLU A 51 17.05 -16.28 -21.09
C GLU A 51 15.95 -15.46 -20.42
N LEU A 52 16.20 -14.96 -19.20
CA LEU A 52 15.25 -14.14 -18.46
C LEU A 52 15.87 -12.80 -18.12
N PHE A 53 15.18 -11.72 -18.50
CA PHE A 53 15.51 -10.36 -18.12
C PHE A 53 14.27 -9.70 -17.52
N GLY A 54 14.42 -9.00 -16.41
CA GLY A 54 13.32 -8.34 -15.73
C GLY A 54 13.79 -7.12 -14.95
N VAL A 55 12.96 -6.09 -14.88
CA VAL A 55 13.18 -4.89 -14.06
C VAL A 55 11.97 -4.72 -13.17
N TYR A 56 12.21 -4.47 -11.89
CA TYR A 56 11.21 -4.35 -10.85
C TYR A 56 11.31 -2.94 -10.27
N ASP A 57 10.29 -2.11 -10.50
CA ASP A 57 10.18 -0.75 -9.97
C ASP A 57 9.37 -0.81 -8.67
N GLY A 58 10.05 -0.72 -7.53
CA GLY A 58 9.43 -0.73 -6.21
C GLY A 58 8.76 0.61 -5.91
N HIS A 59 7.72 0.59 -5.06
CA HIS A 59 7.08 1.81 -4.59
C HIS A 59 6.69 1.70 -3.12
N GLY A 60 7.24 2.59 -2.30
CA GLY A 60 6.99 2.59 -0.85
C GLY A 60 7.90 1.64 -0.06
N GLY A 61 9.00 1.21 -0.68
CA GLY A 61 9.95 0.25 -0.13
C GLY A 61 10.61 -0.60 -1.23
N PRO A 62 11.91 -0.98 -1.09
CA PRO A 62 12.60 -1.83 -2.06
C PRO A 62 12.32 -3.33 -1.85
N GLU A 63 11.70 -3.73 -0.73
CA GLU A 63 11.67 -5.12 -0.27
C GLU A 63 10.98 -6.07 -1.24
N VAL A 64 9.86 -5.67 -1.84
CA VAL A 64 9.14 -6.51 -2.81
C VAL A 64 9.91 -6.60 -4.12
N ALA A 65 10.52 -5.52 -4.60
CA ALA A 65 11.34 -5.53 -5.81
C ALA A 65 12.56 -6.46 -5.66
N ILE A 66 13.25 -6.38 -4.52
CA ILE A 66 14.35 -7.28 -4.15
C ILE A 66 13.88 -8.74 -4.04
N TYR A 67 12.70 -8.96 -3.44
CA TYR A 67 12.14 -10.30 -3.29
C TYR A 67 11.74 -10.91 -4.65
N CYS A 68 11.16 -10.10 -5.54
CA CYS A 68 10.88 -10.45 -6.94
C CYS A 68 12.15 -10.92 -7.66
N ALA A 69 13.21 -10.11 -7.62
CA ALA A 69 14.47 -10.43 -8.28
C ALA A 69 15.10 -11.75 -7.79
N LYS A 70 14.87 -12.12 -6.52
CA LYS A 70 15.40 -13.36 -5.94
C LYS A 70 14.56 -14.59 -6.26
N HIS A 71 13.24 -14.47 -6.24
CA HIS A 71 12.35 -15.62 -6.17
C HIS A 71 11.44 -15.81 -7.39
N LEU A 72 11.03 -14.74 -8.08
CA LEU A 72 10.16 -14.83 -9.25
C LEU A 72 10.72 -15.76 -10.35
N PRO A 73 12.04 -15.75 -10.66
CA PRO A 73 12.61 -16.69 -11.63
C PRO A 73 12.33 -18.17 -11.30
N ASP A 74 12.35 -18.55 -10.02
CA ASP A 74 12.06 -19.91 -9.59
C ASP A 74 10.58 -20.27 -9.68
N PHE A 75 9.69 -19.30 -9.46
CA PHE A 75 8.25 -19.50 -9.63
C PHE A 75 7.91 -19.77 -11.10
N ILE A 76 8.50 -19.00 -12.02
CA ILE A 76 8.32 -19.21 -13.46
C ILE A 76 8.74 -20.64 -13.87
N LYS A 77 9.88 -21.14 -13.37
CA LYS A 77 10.36 -22.51 -13.66
C LYS A 77 9.47 -23.61 -13.09
N LYS A 78 8.75 -23.35 -12.00
CA LYS A 78 7.86 -24.32 -11.36
C LYS A 78 6.56 -24.49 -12.13
N CYS A 79 6.12 -23.47 -12.86
CA CYS A 79 4.85 -23.49 -13.60
C CYS A 79 4.82 -24.60 -14.68
N PRO A 80 3.71 -25.37 -14.76
CA PRO A 80 3.55 -26.38 -15.82
C PRO A 80 3.59 -25.77 -17.23
N GLY A 81 3.06 -24.56 -17.40
CA GLY A 81 3.12 -23.82 -18.67
C GLY A 81 4.55 -23.69 -19.19
N PHE A 82 5.52 -23.38 -18.32
CA PHE A 82 6.92 -23.21 -18.71
C PHE A 82 7.51 -24.52 -19.25
N LYS A 83 7.23 -25.64 -18.58
CA LYS A 83 7.70 -26.98 -18.99
C LYS A 83 7.08 -27.45 -20.31
N ASN A 84 5.84 -27.03 -20.58
CA ASN A 84 5.12 -27.37 -21.80
C ASN A 84 5.42 -26.41 -22.96
N GLY A 85 6.21 -25.36 -22.72
CA GLY A 85 6.52 -24.31 -23.71
C GLY A 85 5.43 -23.25 -23.89
N ASP A 86 4.37 -23.27 -23.06
CA ASP A 86 3.31 -22.26 -23.04
C ASP A 86 3.72 -21.12 -22.08
N MET A 87 4.56 -20.22 -22.60
CA MET A 87 5.17 -19.14 -21.81
C MET A 87 4.16 -18.10 -21.32
N GLU A 88 3.11 -17.83 -22.09
CA GLU A 88 2.06 -16.86 -21.71
C GLU A 88 1.36 -17.32 -20.43
N LYS A 89 0.83 -18.54 -20.43
CA LYS A 89 0.21 -19.11 -19.22
C LYS A 89 1.21 -19.27 -18.09
N ALA A 90 2.46 -19.63 -18.39
CA ALA A 90 3.48 -19.77 -17.37
C ALA A 90 3.71 -18.47 -16.60
N LEU A 91 3.79 -17.34 -17.30
CA LEU A 91 3.99 -16.04 -16.68
C LEU A 91 2.74 -15.60 -15.91
N GLU A 92 1.54 -15.73 -16.49
CA GLU A 92 0.30 -15.42 -15.77
C GLU A 92 0.18 -16.21 -14.46
N GLU A 93 0.36 -17.53 -14.53
CA GLU A 93 0.32 -18.40 -13.36
C GLU A 93 1.42 -18.05 -12.35
N ALA A 94 2.65 -17.82 -12.82
CA ALA A 94 3.78 -17.49 -11.95
C ALA A 94 3.53 -16.20 -11.15
N PHE A 95 3.05 -15.14 -11.81
CA PHE A 95 2.76 -13.86 -11.14
C PHE A 95 1.61 -14.00 -10.14
N MET A 96 0.55 -14.73 -10.48
CA MET A 96 -0.57 -14.96 -9.57
C MET A 96 -0.17 -15.80 -8.36
N MET A 97 0.62 -16.87 -8.57
CA MET A 97 1.17 -17.69 -7.49
C MET A 97 2.14 -16.91 -6.60
N PHE A 98 2.96 -16.07 -7.21
CA PHE A 98 3.92 -15.24 -6.51
C PHE A 98 3.22 -14.19 -5.64
N ASP A 99 2.22 -13.48 -6.17
CA ASP A 99 1.43 -12.50 -5.40
C ASP A 99 0.67 -13.14 -4.23
N ALA A 100 0.14 -14.36 -4.44
CA ALA A 100 -0.45 -15.12 -3.34
C ALA A 100 0.60 -15.48 -2.27
N HIS A 101 1.82 -15.84 -2.68
CA HIS A 101 2.90 -16.20 -1.77
C HIS A 101 3.42 -15.02 -0.94
N LEU A 102 3.40 -13.79 -1.49
CA LEU A 102 3.79 -12.58 -0.75
C LEU A 102 2.94 -12.33 0.50
N LYS A 103 1.74 -12.91 0.58
CA LYS A 103 0.81 -12.77 1.70
C LYS A 103 1.05 -13.79 2.81
N ASP A 104 1.95 -14.77 2.61
CA ASP A 104 2.28 -15.74 3.64
C ASP A 104 3.08 -15.08 4.78
N ASP A 105 2.74 -15.38 6.03
CA ASP A 105 3.37 -14.77 7.22
C ASP A 105 4.91 -14.89 7.21
N LYS A 106 5.42 -16.03 6.73
CA LYS A 106 6.87 -16.27 6.61
C LYS A 106 7.54 -15.33 5.61
N VAL A 107 6.84 -15.03 4.51
CA VAL A 107 7.35 -14.13 3.48
C VAL A 107 7.27 -12.69 3.96
N ILE A 108 6.17 -12.32 4.62
CA ILE A 108 6.03 -11.01 5.27
C ILE A 108 7.17 -10.76 6.26
N GLN A 109 7.53 -11.77 7.07
CA GLN A 109 8.68 -11.66 7.97
C GLN A 109 9.99 -11.44 7.23
N GLN A 110 10.24 -12.15 6.13
CA GLN A 110 11.42 -11.93 5.27
C GLN A 110 11.42 -10.54 4.64
N LEU A 111 10.27 -10.02 4.22
CA LEU A 111 10.15 -8.66 3.67
C LEU A 111 10.48 -7.61 4.73
N LYS A 112 10.03 -7.79 5.98
CA LYS A 112 10.40 -6.92 7.12
C LYS A 112 11.91 -6.93 7.37
N GLU A 113 12.56 -8.09 7.29
CA GLU A 113 14.01 -8.22 7.41
C GLU A 113 14.75 -7.49 6.27
N ILE A 114 14.27 -7.61 5.03
CA ILE A 114 14.85 -6.90 3.86
C ILE A 114 14.67 -5.39 4.00
N ALA A 115 13.52 -4.93 4.50
CA ALA A 115 13.26 -3.53 4.80
C ALA A 115 14.15 -2.98 5.95
N GLY A 116 14.91 -3.83 6.64
CA GLY A 116 15.78 -3.44 7.75
C GLY A 116 15.02 -3.15 9.05
N ILE A 117 13.75 -3.55 9.13
CA ILE A 117 12.89 -3.40 10.31
C ILE A 117 13.20 -4.55 11.29
N ASN A 118 14.46 -4.62 11.76
CA ASN A 118 14.89 -5.65 12.71
C ASN A 118 14.55 -5.29 14.18
N ASN A 119 13.90 -4.15 14.42
CA ASN A 119 13.40 -3.70 15.72
C ASN A 119 12.17 -2.80 15.53
N CYS A 120 11.10 -3.34 14.96
CA CYS A 120 9.79 -2.74 15.16
C CYS A 120 9.38 -3.01 16.61
N SER A 121 9.43 -1.97 17.44
CA SER A 121 8.76 -1.96 18.75
C SER A 121 7.28 -2.28 18.59
N ASP A 122 6.64 -2.86 19.61
CA ASP A 122 5.18 -3.10 19.73
C ASP A 122 4.26 -2.01 19.10
N ALA A 123 4.74 -0.77 18.97
CA ALA A 123 4.09 0.36 18.33
C ALA A 123 3.63 0.20 16.87
N GLU A 124 4.37 -0.44 15.95
CA GLU A 124 3.88 -0.56 14.55
C GLU A 124 2.84 -1.68 14.40
N GLU A 125 2.90 -2.72 15.24
CA GLU A 125 1.84 -3.74 15.30
C GLU A 125 0.54 -3.12 15.80
N GLU A 126 0.60 -2.29 16.85
CA GLU A 126 -0.56 -1.52 17.32
C GLU A 126 -1.12 -0.58 16.23
N GLU A 127 -0.27 0.06 15.42
CA GLU A 127 -0.73 0.95 14.35
C GLU A 127 -1.43 0.18 13.21
N VAL A 128 -0.90 -0.97 12.81
CA VAL A 128 -1.51 -1.86 11.81
C VAL A 128 -2.86 -2.40 12.30
N GLU A 129 -2.92 -2.84 13.56
CA GLU A 129 -4.18 -3.29 14.17
C GLU A 129 -5.23 -2.17 14.19
N ASN A 130 -4.85 -0.96 14.61
CA ASN A 130 -5.74 0.20 14.61
C ASN A 130 -6.28 0.54 13.21
N LEU A 131 -5.43 0.50 12.17
CA LEU A 131 -5.85 0.74 10.79
C LEU A 131 -6.79 -0.35 10.27
N GLN A 132 -6.55 -1.60 10.66
CA GLN A 132 -7.40 -2.73 10.27
C GLN A 132 -8.76 -2.67 10.97
N GLU A 133 -8.81 -2.25 12.22
CA GLU A 133 -10.06 -1.92 12.92
C GLU A 133 -10.80 -0.80 12.21
N GLU A 134 -10.12 0.30 11.86
CA GLU A 134 -10.71 1.43 11.16
C GLU A 134 -11.26 1.05 9.78
N ALA A 135 -10.57 0.21 9.02
CA ALA A 135 -11.06 -0.27 7.72
C ALA A 135 -12.37 -1.06 7.84
N ASN A 136 -12.61 -1.71 8.99
CA ASN A 136 -13.83 -2.47 9.26
C ASN A 136 -14.96 -1.64 9.87
N LEU A 137 -14.70 -0.40 10.29
CA LEU A 137 -15.72 0.46 10.87
C LEU A 137 -16.70 1.00 9.82
N PRO A 138 -18.00 1.11 10.14
CA PRO A 138 -18.96 1.77 9.26
C PRO A 138 -18.61 3.25 9.10
N LEU A 139 -18.81 3.79 7.89
CA LEU A 139 -18.43 5.17 7.53
C LEU A 139 -18.94 6.24 8.51
N GLY A 140 -20.10 6.04 9.13
CA GLY A 140 -20.64 6.98 10.13
C GLY A 140 -19.83 7.06 11.42
N GLU A 141 -19.24 5.95 11.84
CA GLU A 141 -18.42 5.84 13.04
C GLU A 141 -17.02 6.40 12.79
N LEU A 142 -16.45 6.11 11.62
CA LEU A 142 -15.21 6.74 11.14
C LEU A 142 -15.33 8.27 11.07
N LEU A 143 -16.40 8.79 10.47
CA LEU A 143 -16.63 10.24 10.40
C LEU A 143 -16.76 10.87 11.80
N THR A 144 -17.27 10.13 12.78
CA THR A 144 -17.39 10.60 14.16
C THR A 144 -16.02 10.60 14.86
N ARG A 145 -15.24 9.51 14.71
CA ARG A 145 -13.89 9.35 15.24
C ARG A 145 -12.93 10.43 14.72
N PHE A 146 -13.01 10.78 13.44
CA PHE A 146 -12.20 11.83 12.81
C PHE A 146 -12.83 13.24 12.86
N GLY A 147 -13.90 13.43 13.64
CA GLY A 147 -14.50 14.75 13.87
C GLY A 147 -15.14 15.40 12.63
N VAL A 148 -15.37 14.64 11.57
CA VAL A 148 -16.03 15.10 10.33
C VAL A 148 -17.54 15.12 10.58
N ALA A 149 -18.02 16.19 11.21
CA ALA A 149 -19.44 16.38 11.46
C ALA A 149 -20.25 16.38 10.15
N SER A 150 -21.05 15.33 9.93
CA SER A 150 -21.99 15.26 8.81
C SER A 150 -22.98 16.44 8.87
N LYS A 151 -22.95 17.31 7.85
CA LYS A 151 -23.85 18.47 7.68
C LYS A 151 -25.35 18.11 7.75
N LYS A 152 -25.70 16.82 7.64
CA LYS A 152 -27.08 16.33 7.79
C LYS A 152 -27.60 16.42 9.23
N ASN A 153 -26.74 16.25 10.26
CA ASN A 153 -27.17 16.30 11.67
C ASN A 153 -27.37 17.73 12.21
N GLN A 154 -26.70 18.73 11.63
CA GLN A 154 -26.94 20.12 12.02
C GLN A 154 -28.32 20.64 11.58
N ARG A 155 -28.89 20.12 10.47
CA ARG A 155 -30.24 20.50 10.00
C ARG A 155 -31.34 19.93 10.89
N SER A 156 -31.20 18.70 11.39
CA SER A 156 -32.19 18.09 12.29
C SER A 156 -32.17 18.74 13.68
N LEU A 157 -30.98 19.07 14.20
CA LEU A 157 -30.80 19.79 15.47
C LEU A 157 -31.33 21.23 15.39
N ARG A 158 -31.08 21.96 14.28
CA ARG A 158 -31.65 23.31 14.06
C ARG A 158 -33.18 23.31 13.94
N LYS A 159 -33.79 22.28 13.32
CA LYS A 159 -35.25 22.14 13.28
C LYS A 159 -35.85 21.89 14.67
N LYS A 160 -35.26 21.00 15.48
CA LYS A 160 -35.70 20.75 16.87
C LYS A 160 -35.56 22.00 17.77
N ALA A 161 -34.49 22.77 17.61
CA ALA A 161 -34.29 24.01 18.36
C ALA A 161 -35.30 25.11 17.97
N LYS A 162 -35.65 25.24 16.68
CA LYS A 162 -36.67 26.19 16.21
C LYS A 162 -38.08 25.82 16.72
N GLN A 163 -38.40 24.54 16.79
CA GLN A 163 -39.69 24.04 17.25
C GLN A 163 -39.89 24.20 18.77
N ARG A 164 -38.82 24.01 19.56
CA ARG A 164 -38.82 24.32 21.01
C ARG A 164 -38.95 25.81 21.30
N ARG A 165 -38.37 26.68 20.47
CA ARG A 165 -38.44 28.13 20.65
C ARG A 165 -39.84 28.69 20.36
N LEU A 166 -40.55 28.14 19.37
CA LEU A 166 -41.97 28.51 19.11
C LEU A 166 -42.93 28.03 20.21
N ALA A 167 -42.68 26.88 20.83
CA ALA A 167 -43.51 26.35 21.92
C ALA A 167 -43.38 27.17 23.23
N PHE A 168 -42.23 27.82 23.45
CA PHE A 168 -41.98 28.64 24.64
C PHE A 168 -42.64 30.04 24.53
N THR A 169 -42.69 30.61 23.32
CA THR A 169 -43.32 31.92 23.08
C THR A 169 -44.85 31.90 23.11
N GLY A 170 -45.48 30.72 23.07
CA GLY A 170 -46.94 30.56 23.09
C GLY A 170 -47.61 30.45 24.46
N ARG A 171 -46.84 30.40 25.57
CA ARG A 171 -47.40 30.23 26.94
C ARG A 171 -47.49 31.50 27.79
N ASN A 172 -46.90 32.63 27.36
CA ASN A 172 -46.79 33.85 28.20
C ASN A 172 -47.80 34.98 27.87
N GLN A 173 -48.98 34.68 27.33
CA GLN A 173 -50.00 35.71 27.03
C GLN A 173 -51.38 35.48 27.67
N LYS A 174 -51.52 34.59 28.67
CA LYS A 174 -52.85 34.30 29.24
C LYS A 174 -52.97 34.31 30.76
N GLU A 175 -52.20 35.10 31.51
CA GLU A 175 -52.55 35.37 32.92
C GLU A 175 -52.26 36.83 33.29
N ASN A 176 -53.20 37.71 32.95
CA ASN A 176 -53.31 39.03 33.56
C ASN A 176 -54.80 39.46 33.52
N CYS A 177 -55.58 39.05 34.52
CA CYS A 177 -56.90 39.62 34.78
C CYS A 177 -57.41 39.25 36.18
N PHE A 178 -57.65 40.30 37.00
CA PHE A 178 -58.47 40.36 38.23
C PHE A 178 -57.88 39.69 39.49
N SER A 179 -57.91 40.26 40.71
CA SER A 179 -58.53 41.48 41.24
C SER A 179 -58.00 41.75 42.66
N THR A 180 -57.87 43.04 42.97
CA THR A 180 -57.81 43.70 44.28
C THR A 180 -58.86 43.24 45.30
N CYS A 181 -58.45 43.01 46.55
CA CYS A 181 -58.79 43.74 47.79
C CYS A 181 -58.36 42.92 49.01
#